data_AF-A0A7W6J9Q2-F1
#
_entry.id   AF-A0A7W6J9Q2-F1
#
_cell.length_a   1.000
_cell.length_b   1.000
_cell.length_c   1.000
_cell.angle_alpha   90.00
_cell.angle_beta   90.00
_cell.angle_gamma   90.00
#
_symmetry.space_group_name_H-M   'P 1'
#
loop_
_entity.id
_entity.type
_entity.pdbx_description
1 polymer ?
#
loop_
_entity_poly.entity_id
_entity_poly.type
_entity_poly.pdbx_seq_one_letter_code
_entity_poly.pdbx_strand_id
1 'polypeptide(L)'
;MKCLRKGDWIVYYSPREGMGEGETVQAFTIIGCVTSDAPYRVEQAMNFNPYRVDVDYRKDAEPAPIMPLLDELRLTRDLGTNWGMVMRGPRRRLQEEDMRLIAEAMRVLPEFESLRN
;
A
#
# COMPACT_ATOMS: atom_id res chain seq x y z
N MET A 1 -10.60 4.42 1.30
CA MET A 1 -10.63 5.64 0.47
C MET A 1 -11.34 6.81 1.14
N LYS A 2 -12.54 6.67 1.73
CA LYS A 2 -13.27 7.78 2.38
C LYS A 2 -12.46 8.73 3.30
N CYS A 3 -11.41 8.24 3.96
CA CYS A 3 -10.63 9.03 4.92
C CYS A 3 -9.26 9.47 4.40
N LEU A 4 -8.92 9.14 3.14
CA LEU A 4 -7.66 9.54 2.53
C LEU A 4 -7.68 11.04 2.23
N ARG A 5 -6.52 11.69 2.31
CA ARG A 5 -6.34 13.11 2.01
C ARG A 5 -5.07 13.29 1.20
N LYS A 6 -4.94 14.45 0.57
CA LYS A 6 -3.70 14.85 -0.09
C LYS A 6 -2.50 14.68 0.86
N GLY A 7 -1.42 14.09 0.34
CA GLY A 7 -0.23 13.77 1.11
C GLY A 7 -0.25 12.37 1.75
N ASP A 8 -1.41 11.71 1.88
CA ASP A 8 -1.44 10.33 2.37
C ASP A 8 -0.75 9.39 1.39
N TRP A 9 0.01 8.44 1.93
CA TRP A 9 0.68 7.42 1.13
C TRP A 9 -0.13 6.12 1.09
N ILE A 10 -0.09 5.46 -0.06
CA ILE A 10 -0.73 4.17 -0.31
C ILE A 10 0.32 3.23 -0.86
N VAL A 11 0.30 1.99 -0.35
CA VAL A 11 1.06 0.88 -0.91
C VAL A 11 0.13 -0.30 -1.17
N TYR A 12 0.38 -1.00 -2.26
CA TYR A 12 -0.31 -2.23 -2.65
C TYR A 12 0.54 -3.43 -2.28
N TYR A 13 -0.10 -4.42 -1.67
CA TYR A 13 0.46 -5.74 -1.45
C TYR A 13 -0.23 -6.74 -2.38
N SER A 14 0.58 -7.47 -3.15
CA SER A 14 0.11 -8.52 -4.06
C SER A 14 0.41 -9.89 -3.43
N PRO A 15 -0.60 -10.65 -2.97
CA PRO A 15 -0.38 -11.99 -2.43
C PRO A 15 -0.02 -13.00 -3.53
N ARG A 16 -0.61 -12.85 -4.72
CA ARG A 16 -0.41 -13.67 -5.92
C ARG A 16 -0.53 -12.79 -7.17
N GLU A 17 -0.19 -13.34 -8.32
CA GLU A 17 -0.34 -12.66 -9.62
C GLU A 17 -1.80 -12.41 -9.99
N GLY A 18 -2.69 -13.36 -9.68
CA GLY A 18 -4.12 -13.31 -9.98
C GLY A 18 -5.02 -13.29 -8.75
N MET A 19 -6.32 -13.06 -8.98
CA MET A 19 -7.32 -13.08 -7.90
C MET A 19 -7.63 -14.52 -7.50
N GLY A 20 -6.90 -15.04 -6.50
CA GLY A 20 -7.08 -16.41 -6.00
C GLY A 20 -6.36 -17.47 -6.83
N GLU A 21 -5.62 -17.07 -7.86
CA GLU A 21 -4.90 -17.94 -8.80
C GLU A 21 -3.51 -17.38 -9.10
N GLY A 22 -2.70 -18.16 -9.82
CA GLY A 22 -1.35 -17.78 -10.22
C GLY A 22 -0.28 -17.97 -9.15
N GLU A 23 0.95 -17.59 -9.50
CA GLU A 23 2.12 -17.78 -8.65
C GLU A 23 2.09 -16.90 -7.42
N THR A 24 2.82 -17.34 -6.39
CA THR A 24 2.96 -16.59 -5.14
C THR A 24 3.83 -15.35 -5.39
N VAL A 25 3.30 -14.17 -5.09
CA VAL A 25 4.05 -12.90 -5.20
C VAL A 25 4.54 -12.46 -3.82
N GLN A 26 3.60 -12.33 -2.87
CA GLN A 26 3.86 -11.88 -1.49
C GLN A 26 4.82 -10.68 -1.39
N ALA A 27 4.53 -9.65 -2.18
CA ALA A 27 5.36 -8.45 -2.26
C ALA A 27 4.51 -7.18 -2.23
N PHE A 28 5.10 -6.10 -1.73
CA PHE A 28 4.63 -4.75 -2.02
C PHE A 28 5.04 -4.40 -3.45
N THR A 29 4.09 -3.99 -4.28
CA THR A 29 4.30 -3.91 -5.73
C THR A 29 4.12 -2.51 -6.31
N ILE A 30 3.32 -1.67 -5.66
CA ILE A 30 3.02 -0.31 -6.11
C ILE A 30 2.93 0.59 -4.89
N ILE A 31 3.53 1.78 -4.97
CA ILE A 31 3.48 2.80 -3.92
C ILE A 31 3.29 4.19 -4.53
N GLY A 32 2.57 5.06 -3.84
CA GLY A 32 2.30 6.42 -4.32
C GLY A 32 1.68 7.33 -3.27
N CYS A 33 1.63 8.61 -3.61
CA CYS A 33 1.09 9.67 -2.76
C CYS A 33 -0.23 10.20 -3.31
N VAL A 34 -1.22 10.38 -2.45
CA VAL A 34 -2.51 10.95 -2.82
C VAL A 34 -2.34 12.43 -3.17
N THR A 35 -2.82 12.84 -4.34
CA THR A 35 -2.73 14.22 -4.85
C THR A 35 -4.06 14.95 -4.81
N SER A 36 -5.19 14.24 -4.83
CA SER A 36 -6.52 14.83 -4.70
C SER A 36 -6.77 15.37 -3.29
N ASP A 37 -7.31 16.58 -3.17
CA ASP A 37 -7.57 17.22 -1.87
C ASP A 37 -8.54 16.43 -0.98
N ALA A 38 -9.53 15.77 -1.59
CA ALA A 38 -10.49 14.92 -0.90
C ALA A 38 -10.94 13.72 -1.77
N PRO A 39 -11.38 12.61 -1.17
CA PRO A 39 -11.94 11.49 -1.90
C PRO A 39 -13.24 11.88 -2.58
N TYR A 40 -13.35 11.60 -3.88
CA TYR A 40 -14.51 11.93 -4.70
C TYR A 40 -15.23 10.66 -5.15
N ARG A 41 -16.46 10.79 -5.67
CA ARG A 41 -17.22 9.67 -6.24
C ARG A 41 -17.42 9.91 -7.73
N VAL A 42 -17.25 8.86 -8.51
CA VAL A 42 -17.54 8.86 -9.95
C VAL A 42 -18.41 7.65 -10.23
N GLU A 43 -19.40 7.81 -11.11
CA GLU A 43 -20.20 6.70 -11.60
C GLU A 43 -19.34 5.77 -12.44
N GLN A 44 -19.25 4.51 -12.01
CA GLN A 44 -18.50 3.48 -12.72
C GLN A 44 -19.42 2.42 -13.34
N ALA A 45 -20.60 2.22 -12.77
CA ALA A 45 -21.70 1.44 -13.32
C ALA A 45 -23.02 1.93 -12.69
N MET A 46 -24.17 1.50 -13.22
CA MET A 46 -25.47 1.89 -12.68
C MET A 46 -25.51 1.66 -11.16
N ASN A 47 -25.73 2.74 -10.41
CA ASN A 47 -25.81 2.77 -8.95
C ASN A 47 -24.51 2.33 -8.23
N PHE A 48 -23.37 2.29 -8.91
CA PHE A 48 -22.07 1.95 -8.35
C PHE A 48 -21.10 3.12 -8.47
N ASN A 49 -21.03 3.92 -7.39
CA ASN A 49 -20.27 5.16 -7.32
C ASN A 49 -19.19 5.06 -6.23
N PRO A 50 -18.13 4.24 -6.41
CA PRO A 50 -17.11 4.06 -5.40
C PRO A 50 -16.33 5.35 -5.15
N TYR A 51 -15.78 5.48 -3.95
CA TYR A 51 -14.84 6.55 -3.67
C TYR A 51 -13.54 6.33 -4.44
N ARG A 52 -12.96 7.42 -4.94
CA ARG A 52 -11.71 7.51 -5.68
C ARG A 52 -10.84 8.61 -5.09
N VAL A 53 -9.56 8.50 -5.34
CA VAL A 53 -8.54 9.53 -5.08
C VAL A 53 -7.58 9.51 -6.26
N ASP A 54 -6.97 10.65 -6.53
CA ASP A 54 -5.86 10.72 -7.48
C ASP A 54 -4.57 10.39 -6.74
N VAL A 55 -3.71 9.60 -7.37
CA VAL A 55 -2.47 9.12 -6.77
C VAL A 55 -1.34 9.34 -7.78
N ASP A 56 -0.30 10.00 -7.33
CA ASP A 56 0.97 10.06 -8.03
C ASP A 56 1.82 8.85 -7.63
N TYR A 57 1.87 7.85 -8.50
CA TYR A 57 2.59 6.60 -8.28
C TYR A 57 4.08 6.75 -8.59
N ARG A 58 4.92 6.14 -7.76
CA ARG A 58 6.38 6.11 -7.98
C ARG A 58 6.70 5.06 -9.03
N LYS A 59 7.09 5.51 -10.23
CA LYS A 59 7.41 4.63 -11.36
C LYS A 59 8.70 3.85 -11.16
N ASP A 60 9.63 4.42 -10.42
CA ASP A 60 10.93 3.81 -10.12
C ASP A 60 10.87 2.88 -8.90
N ALA A 61 9.69 2.65 -8.32
CA ALA A 61 9.52 1.75 -7.20
C ALA A 61 9.75 0.30 -7.62
N GLU A 62 10.62 -0.39 -6.90
CA GLU A 62 10.88 -1.81 -7.10
C GLU A 62 9.94 -2.66 -6.23
N PRO A 63 9.44 -3.82 -6.72
CA PRO A 63 8.69 -4.74 -5.89
C PRO A 63 9.53 -5.24 -4.70
N ALA A 64 8.97 -5.13 -3.49
CA ALA A 64 9.63 -5.53 -2.25
C ALA A 64 8.94 -6.76 -1.64
N PRO A 65 9.60 -7.95 -1.60
CA PRO A 65 9.07 -9.12 -0.92
C PRO A 65 8.79 -8.82 0.56
N ILE A 66 7.67 -9.30 1.10
CA ILE A 66 7.34 -9.05 2.52
C ILE A 66 8.20 -9.88 3.47
N MET A 67 8.73 -11.03 3.01
CA MET A 67 9.39 -12.01 3.89
C MET A 67 10.54 -11.43 4.72
N PRO A 68 11.47 -10.62 4.16
CA PRO A 68 12.54 -9.99 4.94
C PRO A 68 12.04 -8.92 5.93
N LEU A 69 10.84 -8.39 5.71
CA LEU A 69 10.26 -7.29 6.50
C LEU A 69 9.35 -7.78 7.63
N LEU A 70 9.07 -9.08 7.73
CA LEU A 70 8.06 -9.60 8.65
C LEU A 70 8.33 -9.25 10.12
N ASP A 71 9.59 -9.35 10.54
CA ASP A 71 10.00 -9.05 11.92
C ASP A 71 10.25 -7.55 12.15
N GLU A 72 10.31 -6.76 11.07
CA GLU A 72 10.55 -5.33 11.12
C GLU A 72 9.26 -4.51 11.06
N LEU A 73 8.21 -4.96 10.37
CA LEU A 73 6.97 -4.20 10.30
C LEU A 73 6.16 -4.38 11.58
N ARG A 74 5.72 -3.29 12.20
CA ARG A 74 4.77 -3.30 13.31
C ARG A 74 3.47 -4.02 12.93
N LEU A 75 3.10 -3.97 11.65
CA LEU A 75 1.99 -4.74 11.07
C LEU A 75 2.11 -6.26 11.31
N THR A 76 3.32 -6.82 11.36
CA THR A 76 3.54 -8.28 11.30
C THR A 76 4.43 -8.86 12.40
N ARG A 77 5.33 -8.07 13.01
CA ARG A 77 6.41 -8.54 13.88
C ARG A 77 5.97 -9.36 15.10
N ASP A 78 4.75 -9.14 15.59
CA ASP A 78 4.22 -9.85 16.76
C ASP A 78 3.33 -11.05 16.40
N LEU A 79 3.23 -11.41 15.10
CA LEU A 79 2.27 -12.40 14.61
C LEU A 79 2.87 -13.78 14.30
N GLY A 80 4.19 -13.88 14.18
CA GLY A 80 4.87 -15.12 13.77
C GLY A 80 4.25 -15.71 12.51
N THR A 81 3.93 -17.01 12.52
CA THR A 81 3.34 -17.72 11.36
C THR A 81 1.94 -17.24 10.95
N ASN A 82 1.27 -16.41 11.77
CA ASN A 82 -0.08 -15.91 11.51
C ASN A 82 -0.12 -14.58 10.74
N TRP A 83 1.04 -14.04 10.32
CA TRP A 83 1.13 -12.75 9.62
C TRP A 83 0.19 -12.64 8.41
N GLY A 84 0.00 -13.75 7.67
CA GLY A 84 -0.84 -13.80 6.48
C GLY A 84 -2.30 -13.44 6.75
N MET A 85 -2.79 -13.61 7.98
CA MET A 85 -4.17 -13.26 8.35
C MET A 85 -4.41 -11.75 8.33
N VAL A 86 -3.40 -10.94 8.70
CA VAL A 86 -3.54 -9.48 8.69
C VAL A 86 -3.59 -8.91 7.27
N MET A 87 -2.96 -9.60 6.31
CA MET A 87 -2.89 -9.22 4.90
C MET A 87 -4.14 -9.59 4.08
N ARG A 88 -5.05 -10.42 4.59
CA ARG A 88 -6.27 -10.84 3.87
C ARG A 88 -7.36 -9.75 3.76
N GLY A 89 -7.21 -8.62 4.47
CA GLY A 89 -8.18 -7.54 4.46
C GLY A 89 -8.07 -6.63 3.23
N PRO A 90 -9.15 -5.95 2.81
CA PRO A 90 -9.15 -5.11 1.61
C PRO A 90 -8.26 -3.85 1.73
N ARG A 91 -7.93 -3.45 2.96
CA ARG A 91 -6.98 -2.38 3.28
C ARG A 91 -6.67 -2.41 4.78
N ARG A 92 -5.50 -1.93 5.14
CA ARG A 92 -5.10 -1.62 6.51
C ARG A 92 -4.54 -0.21 6.56
N ARG A 93 -4.70 0.45 7.70
CA ARG A 93 -3.93 1.67 7.97
C ARG A 93 -2.56 1.22 8.46
N LEU A 94 -1.51 1.67 7.79
CA LEU A 94 -0.14 1.47 8.24
C LEU A 94 0.24 2.60 9.19
N GLN A 95 1.11 2.27 10.14
CA GLN A 95 1.85 3.30 10.86
C GLN A 95 2.90 3.89 9.92
N GLU A 96 3.33 5.10 10.23
CA GLU A 96 4.34 5.81 9.46
C GLU A 96 5.66 5.04 9.37
N GLU A 97 6.10 4.46 10.48
CA GLU A 97 7.31 3.63 10.58
C GLU A 97 7.27 2.45 9.59
N ASP A 98 6.12 1.78 9.47
CA ASP A 98 5.95 0.68 8.51
C ASP A 98 6.01 1.18 7.08
N MET A 99 5.36 2.32 6.77
CA MET A 99 5.40 2.90 5.43
C MET A 99 6.82 3.31 5.04
N ARG A 100 7.61 3.82 5.99
CA ARG A 100 9.02 4.18 5.78
C ARG A 100 9.87 2.95 5.43
N LEU A 101 9.76 1.87 6.22
CA LEU A 101 10.47 0.61 5.96
C LEU A 101 10.09 0.01 4.59
N ILE A 102 8.80 0.08 4.24
CA ILE A 102 8.33 -0.39 2.94
C ILE A 102 8.85 0.50 1.80
N ALA A 103 8.82 1.82 1.95
CA ALA A 103 9.36 2.75 0.96
C ALA A 103 10.87 2.55 0.74
N GLU A 104 11.63 2.29 1.80
CA GLU A 104 13.05 1.93 1.72
C GLU A 104 13.27 0.62 0.97
N ALA A 105 12.53 -0.43 1.32
CA ALA A 105 12.60 -1.71 0.62
C ALA A 105 12.20 -1.60 -0.86
N MET A 106 11.26 -0.71 -1.19
CA MET A 106 10.82 -0.40 -2.55
C MET A 106 11.70 0.64 -3.27
N ARG A 107 12.83 1.06 -2.69
CA ARG A 107 13.81 2.01 -3.26
C ARG A 107 13.29 3.44 -3.51
N VAL A 108 12.29 3.88 -2.75
CA VAL A 108 11.66 5.21 -2.89
C VAL A 108 11.57 6.00 -1.59
N LEU A 109 12.47 5.71 -0.64
CA LEU A 109 12.53 6.42 0.65
C LEU A 109 12.79 7.93 0.48
N PRO A 110 13.71 8.42 -0.37
CA PRO A 110 13.92 9.86 -0.54
C PRO A 110 12.65 10.60 -1.00
N GLU A 111 11.88 10.00 -1.89
CA GLU A 111 10.61 10.54 -2.37
C GLU A 111 9.53 10.51 -1.27
N PHE A 112 9.54 9.47 -0.44
CA PHE A 112 8.69 9.39 0.75
C PHE A 112 8.99 10.50 1.76
N GLU A 113 10.27 10.78 2.02
CA GLU A 113 10.69 11.80 2.98
C GLU A 113 10.56 13.24 2.44
N SER A 114 10.84 13.47 1.15
CA SER A 114 10.83 14.82 0.56
C SER A 114 9.46 15.51 0.56
N LEU A 115 8.37 14.75 0.50
CA LEU A 115 6.99 15.27 0.53
C LEU A 115 6.47 15.55 1.95
N ARG A 116 7.35 15.44 2.95
CA ARG A 116 7.01 15.61 4.36
C ARG A 116 7.71 16.79 5.03
N ASN A 117 8.57 17.50 4.28
CA ASN A 117 9.18 18.76 4.67
C ASN A 117 8.41 19.97 4.15
#